data_AF-A0A1C0AXJ7-F1
#
_entry.id   AF-A0A1C0AXJ7-F1
#
_cell.length_a   1.000
_cell.length_b   1.000
_cell.length_c   1.000
_cell.angle_alpha   90.00
_cell.angle_beta   90.00
_cell.angle_gamma   90.00
#
_symmetry.space_group_name_H-M   'P 1'
#
loop_
_entity.id
_entity.type
_entity.pdbx_description
1 polymer ?
#
loop_
_entity_poly.entity_id
_entity_poly.type
_entity_poly.pdbx_seq_one_letter_code
_entity_poly.pdbx_strand_id
1 'polypeptide(L)'
;MIARVKSIQTSDSLNIIEFDFYNNIFKMMSLDLIENLQVGSRVELLVKPTNISISKNHIEDISLSNQALAKIISINSGKLLSNIILEINDTKLESIITKSSQERLNLKENDEVNILIKASDLSIYRVLND
;
A
#
# COMPACT_ATOMS: atom_id res chain seq x y z
N MET A 1 -8.29 -0.21 0.97
CA MET A 1 -8.02 1.26 0.99
C MET A 1 -8.97 1.93 0.01
N ILE A 2 -9.78 2.89 0.43
CA ILE A 2 -10.68 3.58 -0.50
C ILE A 2 -9.94 4.76 -1.15
N ALA A 3 -9.85 4.76 -2.47
CA ALA A 3 -9.07 5.74 -3.22
C ALA A 3 -9.83 6.21 -4.46
N ARG A 4 -9.34 7.28 -5.09
CA ARG A 4 -9.90 7.82 -6.33
C ARG A 4 -8.90 7.74 -7.47
N VAL A 5 -9.31 7.25 -8.64
CA VAL A 5 -8.44 7.21 -9.82
C VAL A 5 -8.06 8.64 -10.23
N LYS A 6 -6.76 8.92 -10.34
CA LYS A 6 -6.19 10.22 -10.74
C LYS A 6 -5.75 10.22 -12.21
N SER A 7 -5.04 9.18 -12.63
CA SER A 7 -4.56 9.06 -14.01
C SER A 7 -4.52 7.59 -14.43
N ILE A 8 -4.68 7.35 -15.73
CA ILE A 8 -4.56 6.05 -16.36
C ILE A 8 -3.62 6.24 -17.55
N GLN A 9 -2.52 5.52 -17.56
CA GLN A 9 -1.56 5.47 -18.67
C GLN A 9 -1.55 4.05 -19.21
N THR A 10 -1.75 3.91 -20.53
CA THR A 10 -1.81 2.62 -21.21
C THR A 10 -0.81 2.59 -22.35
N SER A 11 -0.05 1.50 -22.45
CA SER A 11 0.83 1.18 -23.58
C SER A 11 0.70 -0.31 -23.87
N ASP A 12 0.21 -0.65 -25.06
CA ASP A 12 -0.20 -2.02 -25.41
C ASP A 12 -1.18 -2.61 -24.38
N SER A 13 -0.84 -3.73 -23.74
CA SER A 13 -1.60 -4.31 -22.63
C SER A 13 -1.21 -3.74 -21.26
N LEU A 14 -0.11 -3.00 -21.15
CA LEU A 14 0.37 -2.52 -19.85
C LEU A 14 -0.35 -1.24 -19.45
N ASN A 15 -0.84 -1.22 -18.22
CA ASN A 15 -1.50 -0.09 -17.61
C ASN A 15 -0.72 0.34 -16.35
N ILE A 16 -0.51 1.64 -16.20
CA ILE A 16 -0.11 2.27 -14.94
C ILE A 16 -1.24 3.19 -14.53
N ILE A 17 -1.79 2.94 -13.34
CA ILE A 17 -2.92 3.70 -12.80
C ILE A 17 -2.46 4.38 -11.52
N GLU A 18 -2.70 5.69 -11.42
CA GLU A 18 -2.48 6.45 -10.20
C GLU A 18 -3.79 6.66 -9.45
N PHE A 19 -3.71 6.56 -8.12
CA PHE A 19 -4.83 6.77 -7.21
C PHE A 19 -4.47 7.81 -6.16
N ASP A 20 -5.44 8.63 -5.80
CA ASP A 20 -5.41 9.50 -4.64
C ASP A 20 -5.98 8.76 -3.44
N PHE A 21 -5.12 8.49 -2.46
CA PHE A 21 -5.47 7.91 -1.16
C PHE A 21 -5.05 8.87 -0.05
N TYR A 22 -5.99 9.70 0.42
CA TYR A 22 -5.73 10.75 1.40
C TYR A 22 -4.53 11.66 1.05
N ASN A 23 -4.50 12.20 -0.17
CA ASN A 23 -3.40 13.01 -0.72
C ASN A 23 -2.08 12.25 -0.94
N ASN A 24 -2.03 10.93 -0.68
CA ASN A 24 -0.91 10.09 -1.11
C ASN A 24 -1.22 9.54 -2.50
N ILE A 25 -0.23 9.63 -3.40
CA ILE A 25 -0.34 9.02 -4.72
C ILE A 25 0.12 7.57 -4.65
N PHE A 26 -0.80 6.66 -4.93
CA PHE A 26 -0.53 5.24 -5.08
C PHE A 26 -0.58 4.88 -6.57
N LYS A 27 0.21 3.88 -6.96
CA LYS A 27 0.39 3.37 -8.31
C LYS A 27 0.09 1.89 -8.34
N MET A 28 -0.66 1.47 -9.35
CA MET A 28 -0.85 0.07 -9.72
C MET A 28 -0.33 -0.16 -11.12
N MET A 29 0.24 -1.34 -11.34
CA MET A 29 0.52 -1.90 -12.66
C MET A 29 -0.45 -3.04 -12.96
N SER A 30 -1.05 -3.07 -14.15
CA SER A 30 -1.87 -4.20 -14.60
C SER A 30 -1.70 -4.50 -16.09
N LEU A 31 -2.00 -5.75 -16.49
CA LEU A 31 -1.98 -6.21 -17.89
C LEU A 31 -3.33 -6.03 -18.61
N ASP A 32 -4.39 -5.84 -17.85
CA ASP A 32 -5.72 -5.58 -18.40
C ASP A 32 -6.33 -4.42 -17.62
N LEU A 33 -7.11 -3.61 -18.33
CA LEU A 33 -7.89 -2.57 -17.69
C LEU A 33 -9.21 -3.17 -17.21
N ILE A 34 -9.58 -2.84 -15.98
CA ILE A 34 -10.90 -3.19 -15.47
C ILE A 34 -11.94 -2.42 -16.28
N GLU A 35 -12.96 -3.13 -16.78
CA GLU A 35 -14.06 -2.51 -17.51
C GLU A 35 -14.69 -1.37 -16.69
N ASN A 36 -15.00 -0.26 -17.36
CA ASN A 36 -15.61 0.93 -16.77
C ASN A 36 -14.75 1.68 -15.72
N LEU A 37 -13.44 1.40 -15.64
CA LEU A 37 -12.52 2.22 -14.86
C LEU A 37 -12.21 3.52 -15.59
N GLN A 38 -12.49 4.67 -14.97
CA GLN A 38 -12.20 5.99 -15.52
C GLN A 38 -11.55 6.89 -14.47
N VAL A 39 -10.90 7.97 -14.92
CA VAL A 39 -10.40 9.00 -14.02
C VAL A 39 -11.57 9.55 -13.20
N GLY A 40 -11.37 9.67 -11.89
CA GLY A 40 -12.40 10.06 -10.93
C GLY A 40 -13.21 8.91 -10.34
N SER A 41 -13.13 7.68 -10.88
CA SER A 41 -13.75 6.50 -10.26
C SER A 41 -13.28 6.32 -8.82
N ARG A 42 -14.21 6.01 -7.91
CA ARG A 42 -13.87 5.54 -6.57
C ARG A 42 -13.63 4.04 -6.62
N VAL A 43 -12.58 3.59 -5.96
CA VAL A 43 -12.17 2.19 -5.95
C VAL A 43 -11.78 1.76 -4.56
N GLU A 44 -11.96 0.48 -4.28
CA GLU A 44 -11.35 -0.18 -3.14
C GLU A 44 -10.08 -0.89 -3.62
N LEU A 45 -8.93 -0.44 -3.10
CA LEU A 45 -7.63 -1.04 -3.36
C LEU A 45 -7.29 -2.10 -2.32
N LEU A 46 -6.63 -3.16 -2.76
CA LEU A 46 -6.18 -4.29 -1.96
C LEU A 46 -4.69 -4.54 -2.18
N VAL A 47 -3.99 -4.86 -1.09
CA VAL A 47 -2.61 -5.33 -1.07
C VAL A 47 -2.55 -6.50 -0.08
N LYS A 48 -1.77 -7.54 -0.41
CA LYS A 48 -1.55 -8.65 0.52
C LYS A 48 -0.64 -8.19 1.66
N PRO A 49 -0.87 -8.61 2.92
CA PRO A 49 -0.04 -8.18 4.05
C PRO A 49 1.47 -8.46 3.89
N THR A 50 1.83 -9.55 3.22
CA THR A 50 3.22 -9.94 2.93
C THR A 50 3.92 -9.03 1.91
N ASN A 51 3.16 -8.19 1.21
CA ASN A 51 3.67 -7.28 0.18
C ASN A 51 3.76 -5.83 0.68
N ILE A 52 3.49 -5.60 1.96
CA ILE A 52 3.70 -4.30 2.62
C ILE A 52 5.03 -4.37 3.37
N SER A 53 6.03 -3.67 2.86
CA SER A 53 7.31 -3.46 3.57
C SER A 53 7.23 -2.24 4.49
N ILE A 54 8.13 -2.17 5.48
CA ILE A 54 8.18 -1.08 6.46
C ILE A 54 9.59 -0.50 6.51
N SER A 55 9.70 0.83 6.51
CA SER A 55 10.93 1.56 6.84
C SER A 55 10.65 2.59 7.92
N LYS A 56 11.68 2.95 8.71
CA LYS A 56 11.56 4.03 9.70
C LYS A 56 11.48 5.42 9.07
N ASN A 57 12.04 5.58 7.88
CA ASN A 57 12.13 6.86 7.17
C ASN A 57 11.62 6.72 5.74
N HIS A 58 11.22 7.84 5.14
CA HIS A 58 10.98 7.92 3.70
C HIS A 58 12.27 7.59 2.93
N ILE A 59 12.14 6.93 1.78
CA ILE A 59 13.28 6.54 0.94
C ILE A 59 13.05 7.12 -0.46
N GLU A 60 13.90 8.06 -0.90
CA GLU A 60 13.74 8.68 -2.22
C GLU A 60 14.12 7.73 -3.36
N ASP A 61 15.31 7.14 -3.30
CA ASP A 61 15.87 6.31 -4.37
C ASP A 61 15.49 4.83 -4.25
N ILE A 62 14.20 4.52 -4.40
CA ILE A 62 13.70 3.14 -4.34
C ILE A 62 12.68 2.81 -5.43
N SER A 63 12.65 1.55 -5.86
CA SER A 63 11.71 1.07 -6.89
C SER A 63 10.31 0.73 -6.37
N LEU A 64 10.05 0.93 -5.07
CA LEU A 64 8.72 0.75 -4.47
C LEU A 64 7.94 2.05 -4.64
N SER A 65 7.16 2.12 -5.73
CA SER A 65 6.47 3.34 -6.16
C SER A 65 5.44 3.89 -5.18
N ASN A 66 5.02 3.08 -4.20
CA ASN A 66 4.01 3.48 -3.22
C ASN A 66 4.67 3.60 -1.86
N GLN A 67 4.68 4.81 -1.31
CA GLN A 67 5.09 5.07 0.06
C GLN A 67 4.06 5.96 0.75
N ALA A 68 3.77 5.65 2.01
CA ALA A 68 2.88 6.46 2.84
C ALA A 68 3.28 6.36 4.30
N LEU A 69 3.15 7.47 5.02
CA LEU A 69 3.33 7.50 6.46
C LEU A 69 2.17 6.76 7.14
N ALA A 70 2.50 5.88 8.07
CA ALA A 70 1.57 5.09 8.84
C ALA A 70 2.00 5.05 10.31
N LYS A 71 1.02 4.94 11.20
CA LYS A 71 1.25 4.68 12.62
C LYS A 71 1.11 3.20 12.91
N ILE A 72 2.03 2.63 13.68
CA ILE A 72 1.88 1.27 14.21
C ILE A 72 0.86 1.30 15.34
N ILE A 73 -0.23 0.56 15.17
CA ILE A 73 -1.30 0.41 16.18
C ILE A 73 -1.02 -0.76 17.11
N SER A 74 -0.58 -1.89 16.57
CA SER A 74 -0.20 -3.04 17.37
C SER A 74 0.83 -3.92 16.67
N ILE A 75 1.59 -4.66 17.48
CA ILE A 75 2.55 -5.65 16.99
C ILE A 75 2.28 -6.98 17.70
N ASN A 76 2.01 -8.03 16.91
CA ASN A 76 1.94 -9.40 17.39
C ASN A 76 3.10 -10.22 16.79
N SER A 77 4.13 -10.44 17.61
CA SER A 77 5.33 -11.17 17.20
C SER A 77 5.25 -12.65 17.58
N GLY A 78 5.23 -13.52 16.56
CA GLY A 78 5.39 -14.96 16.71
C GLY A 78 6.86 -15.39 16.76
N LYS A 79 7.14 -16.66 16.46
CA LYS A 79 8.51 -17.20 16.46
C LYS A 79 9.34 -16.71 15.26
N LEU A 80 8.74 -16.65 14.07
CA LEU A 80 9.42 -16.33 12.81
C LEU A 80 8.95 -15.01 12.19
N LEU A 81 7.66 -14.70 12.35
CA LEU A 81 6.99 -13.58 11.72
C LEU A 81 6.38 -12.67 12.78
N SER A 82 6.27 -11.40 12.43
CA SER A 82 5.54 -10.38 13.17
C SER A 82 4.40 -9.86 12.30
N ASN A 83 3.21 -9.87 12.88
CA ASN A 83 2.04 -9.20 12.33
C ASN A 83 2.00 -7.77 12.90
N ILE A 84 1.97 -6.78 12.03
CA ILE A 84 1.97 -5.36 12.39
C ILE A 84 0.70 -4.73 11.83
N ILE A 85 -0.15 -4.24 12.75
CA ILE A 85 -1.32 -3.46 12.38
C ILE A 85 -0.89 -2.00 12.25
N LEU A 86 -1.14 -1.44 11.08
CA LEU A 86 -0.77 -0.09 10.67
C LEU A 86 -2.03 0.72 10.41
N GLU A 87 -1.95 2.03 10.61
CA GLU A 87 -3.04 2.95 10.34
C GLU A 87 -2.54 4.15 9.53
N ILE A 88 -3.26 4.45 8.45
CA ILE A 88 -3.05 5.62 7.60
C ILE A 88 -4.38 6.37 7.58
N ASN A 89 -4.43 7.54 8.22
CA ASN A 89 -5.69 8.23 8.53
C ASN A 89 -6.68 7.24 9.18
N ASP A 90 -7.88 7.06 8.61
CA ASP A 90 -8.89 6.14 9.14
C ASP A 90 -8.86 4.73 8.50
N THR A 91 -7.77 4.35 7.85
CA THR A 91 -7.64 3.05 7.18
C THR A 91 -6.58 2.18 7.82
N LYS A 92 -7.00 0.99 8.26
CA LYS A 92 -6.09 -0.03 8.80
C LYS A 92 -5.52 -0.91 7.70
N LEU A 93 -4.24 -1.22 7.84
CA LEU A 93 -3.49 -2.15 7.03
C LEU A 93 -2.79 -3.17 7.93
N GLU A 94 -2.47 -4.32 7.35
CA GLU A 94 -1.73 -5.37 8.02
C GLU A 94 -0.44 -5.59 7.24
N SER A 95 0.70 -5.65 7.93
CA SER A 95 1.98 -6.03 7.35
C SER A 95 2.51 -7.26 8.07
N ILE A 96 2.94 -8.26 7.31
CA ILE A 96 3.60 -9.45 7.84
C ILE A 96 5.07 -9.39 7.43
N ILE A 97 5.95 -9.21 8.41
CA ILE A 97 7.40 -9.18 8.22
C ILE A 97 8.10 -10.23 9.08
N THR A 98 9.39 -10.47 8.84
CA THR A 98 10.16 -11.35 9.73
C THR A 98 10.31 -10.71 11.10
N LYS A 99 10.27 -11.53 12.16
CA LYS A 99 10.57 -11.08 13.52
C LYS A 99 11.93 -10.39 13.60
N SER A 100 12.94 -10.94 12.91
CA SER A 100 14.27 -10.34 12.81
C SER A 100 14.27 -8.95 12.17
N SER A 101 13.35 -8.66 11.24
CA SER A 101 13.23 -7.32 10.65
C SER A 101 12.52 -6.36 11.61
N GLN A 102 11.48 -6.81 12.30
CA GLN A 102 10.81 -6.04 13.35
C GLN A 102 11.80 -5.64 14.45
N GLU A 103 12.62 -6.58 14.93
CA GLU A 103 13.67 -6.35 15.95
C GLU A 103 14.79 -5.44 15.43
N ARG A 104 15.33 -5.70 14.23
CA ARG A 104 16.40 -4.88 13.62
C ARG A 104 15.98 -3.43 13.42
N LEU A 105 14.73 -3.20 13.02
CA LEU A 105 14.16 -1.86 12.87
C LEU A 105 13.70 -1.25 14.20
N ASN A 106 13.73 -2.03 15.29
CA ASN A 106 13.27 -1.64 16.62
C ASN A 106 11.85 -1.05 16.61
N LEU A 107 10.95 -1.69 15.85
CA LEU A 107 9.58 -1.22 15.70
C LEU A 107 8.80 -1.40 17.00
N LYS A 108 8.05 -0.37 17.38
CA LYS A 108 7.20 -0.34 18.58
C LYS A 108 5.81 0.18 18.25
N GLU A 109 4.84 -0.16 19.08
CA GLU A 109 3.52 0.46 19.01
C GLU A 109 3.64 1.98 19.16
N ASN A 110 2.82 2.71 18.42
CA ASN A 110 2.84 4.16 18.24
C ASN A 110 4.02 4.74 17.45
N ASP A 111 4.94 3.92 16.95
CA ASP A 111 5.94 4.42 15.99
C ASP A 111 5.24 4.92 14.72
N GLU A 112 5.72 6.06 14.22
CA GLU A 112 5.49 6.47 12.84
C GLU A 112 6.53 5.79 11.94
N VAL A 113 6.05 5.21 10.85
CA VAL A 113 6.83 4.45 9.87
C VAL A 113 6.31 4.74 8.47
N ASN A 114 7.13 4.44 7.45
CA ASN A 114 6.67 4.44 6.08
C ASN A 114 6.35 3.01 5.67
N ILE A 115 5.15 2.81 5.11
CA ILE A 115 4.85 1.59 4.36
C ILE A 115 5.40 1.73 2.95
N LEU A 116 5.84 0.62 2.37
CA LEU A 116 6.31 0.58 0.99
C LEU A 116 5.67 -0.60 0.25
N ILE A 117 5.12 -0.34 -0.93
CA ILE A 117 4.45 -1.34 -1.76
C ILE A 117 4.92 -1.17 -3.21
N LYS A 118 5.23 -2.26 -3.92
CA LYS A 118 5.47 -2.18 -5.36
C LYS A 118 4.16 -1.96 -6.12
N ALA A 119 4.22 -1.24 -7.24
CA ALA A 119 3.03 -1.02 -8.06
C ALA A 119 2.37 -2.33 -8.55
N SER A 120 3.15 -3.40 -8.73
CA SER A 120 2.66 -4.73 -9.12
C SER A 120 1.96 -5.51 -8.01
N ASP A 121 2.08 -5.08 -6.75
CA ASP A 121 1.51 -5.76 -5.58
C ASP A 121 0.22 -5.10 -5.08
N LEU A 122 -0.16 -3.98 -5.69
CA LEU A 122 -1.42 -3.29 -5.46
C LEU A 122 -2.44 -3.75 -6.49
N SER A 123 -3.69 -3.90 -6.09
CA SER A 123 -4.78 -4.30 -6.98
C SER A 123 -6.04 -3.51 -6.67
N ILE A 124 -6.90 -3.29 -7.66
CA ILE A 124 -8.28 -2.85 -7.42
C ILE A 124 -9.08 -4.10 -7.06
N TYR A 125 -9.68 -4.12 -5.88
CA TYR A 125 -10.61 -5.16 -5.46
C TYR A 125 -11.97 -4.99 -6.13
N ARG A 126 -12.48 -3.76 -6.15
CA ARG A 126 -13.71 -3.38 -6.85
C ARG A 126 -13.79 -1.89 -7.13
N VAL A 127 -14.54 -1.54 -8.17
CA VAL A 127 -15.01 -0.17 -8.41
C VAL A 127 -16.23 0.07 -7.51
N LEU A 128 -16.26 1.23 -6.85
CA LEU A 128 -17.37 1.65 -6.01
C LEU A 128 -18.30 2.51 -6.86
N ASN A 129 -19.51 2.00 -7.10
CA ASN A 129 -20.58 2.76 -7.72
C ASN A 129 -21.35 3.43 -6.59
N ASP A 130 -21.16 4.73 -6.40
CA ASP A 130 -22.11 5.54 -5.61
C ASP A 130 -23.22 6.06 -6.52
#